data_AF-A2AHZ3-F1
#
_entry.id   AF-A2AHZ3-F1
#
_cell.length_a   1.000
_cell.length_b   1.000
_cell.length_c   1.000
_cell.angle_alpha   90.00
_cell.angle_beta   90.00
_cell.angle_gamma   90.00
#
_symmetry.space_group_name_H-M   'P 1'
#
loop_
_entity.id
_entity.type
_entity.pdbx_description
1 polymer ?
#
loop_
_entity_poly.entity_id
_entity_poly.type
_entity_poly.pdbx_seq_one_letter_code
_entity_poly.pdbx_strand_id
1 'polypeptide(L)' 'MSRQAATALSTGTSKCPPSQRVPALTDTTASNNDLASLFECPVCFDYVLPPILQCQSGHLVCSNCR' A
#
# COMPACT_ATOMS: atom_id res chain seq x y z
N MET A 1 -30.07 33.60 -34.37
CA MET A 1 -29.88 32.25 -34.94
C MET A 1 -28.38 31.98 -34.95
N SER A 2 -27.67 31.95 -33.82
CA SER A 2 -27.65 30.92 -32.79
C SER A 2 -27.37 29.53 -33.37
N ARG A 3 -26.11 29.07 -33.30
CA ARG A 3 -25.72 27.66 -33.09
C ARG A 3 -24.21 27.56 -32.86
N GLN A 4 -23.86 27.62 -31.58
CA GLN A 4 -22.52 27.34 -31.06
C GLN A 4 -22.20 25.86 -31.24
N ALA A 5 -20.98 25.58 -31.69
CA ALA A 5 -20.42 24.23 -31.79
C ALA A 5 -19.90 23.78 -30.42
N ALA A 6 -20.20 22.53 -30.08
CA ALA A 6 -19.79 21.87 -28.85
C ALA A 6 -18.29 21.55 -28.86
N THR A 7 -17.61 21.90 -27.77
CA THR A 7 -16.26 21.39 -27.48
C THR A 7 -16.33 20.69 -26.13
N ALA A 8 -16.42 19.36 -26.16
CA ALA A 8 -16.19 18.52 -25.01
C ALA A 8 -14.69 18.51 -24.71
N LEU A 9 -14.27 19.08 -23.58
CA LEU A 9 -12.93 18.87 -23.03
C LEU A 9 -13.09 18.23 -21.65
N SER A 10 -13.16 16.89 -21.66
CA SER A 10 -12.89 16.08 -20.48
C SER A 10 -11.39 15.81 -20.46
N THR A 11 -10.65 16.54 -19.63
CA THR A 11 -9.28 16.15 -19.27
C THR A 11 -9.14 16.25 -17.76
N GLY A 12 -9.68 15.23 -17.07
CA GLY A 12 -9.34 14.97 -15.69
C GLY A 12 -7.88 14.53 -15.65
N THR A 13 -6.96 15.45 -15.41
CA THR A 13 -5.58 15.13 -15.04
C THR A 13 -5.58 14.53 -13.64
N SER A 14 -5.82 13.23 -13.57
CA SER A 14 -5.52 12.42 -12.40
C SER A 14 -4.01 12.46 -12.18
N LYS A 15 -3.57 13.29 -11.23
CA LYS A 15 -2.20 13.27 -10.73
C LYS A 15 -2.21 13.06 -9.23
N CYS A 16 -1.98 11.81 -8.85
CA CYS A 16 -1.46 11.42 -7.54
C CYS A 16 -0.80 10.03 -7.69
N PRO A 17 0.29 9.68 -6.99
CA PRO A 17 1.35 10.46 -6.34
C PRO A 17 2.74 9.92 -6.84
N PRO A 18 3.89 10.11 -6.14
CA PRO A 18 5.20 9.95 -6.76
C PRO A 18 5.52 8.48 -7.06
N SER A 19 6.16 8.31 -8.22
CA SER A 19 6.94 7.15 -8.63
C SER A 19 7.64 6.53 -7.42
N GLN A 20 7.32 5.26 -7.15
CA GLN A 20 8.02 4.44 -6.18
C GLN A 20 9.52 4.54 -6.44
N ARG A 21 10.21 5.32 -5.60
CA ARG A 21 11.67 5.22 -5.48
C ARG A 21 11.90 3.92 -4.73
N VAL A 22 12.02 2.82 -5.45
CA VAL A 22 12.62 1.59 -4.90
C VAL A 22 14.04 1.97 -4.47
N PRO A 23 14.38 1.97 -3.17
CA PRO A 23 15.76 2.12 -2.77
C PRO A 23 16.54 0.93 -3.30
N ALA A 24 17.71 1.23 -3.84
CA ALA A 24 18.63 0.29 -4.43
C ALA A 24 18.88 -0.90 -3.49
N LEU A 25 18.93 -2.09 -4.10
CA LEU A 25 19.40 -3.34 -3.51
C LEU A 25 20.77 -3.12 -2.86
N THR A 26 20.80 -2.93 -1.55
CA THR A 26 22.03 -3.00 -0.76
C THR A 26 21.80 -3.96 0.39
N ASP A 27 22.54 -5.05 0.33
CA ASP A 27 22.75 -6.09 1.34
C ASP A 27 21.78 -7.27 1.35
N THR A 28 22.33 -8.42 0.95
CA THR A 28 21.66 -9.72 0.85
C THR A 28 21.52 -10.42 2.22
N THR A 29 21.84 -9.75 3.34
CA THR A 29 21.57 -10.28 4.68
C THR A 29 20.43 -9.53 5.35
N ALA A 30 19.19 -9.94 5.03
CA ALA A 30 18.03 -9.53 5.82
C ALA A 30 18.28 -9.98 7.27
N SER A 31 18.38 -9.02 8.20
CA SER A 31 18.54 -9.37 9.60
C SER A 31 17.23 -9.95 10.12
N ASN A 32 17.27 -10.82 11.14
CA ASN A 32 16.06 -11.39 11.73
C ASN A 32 15.08 -10.30 12.24
N ASN A 33 15.60 -9.11 12.54
CA ASN A 33 14.79 -7.97 12.94
C ASN A 33 13.98 -7.41 11.75
N ASP A 34 14.61 -7.27 10.58
CA ASP A 34 13.93 -6.80 9.35
C ASP A 34 12.81 -7.77 8.93
N LEU A 35 13.02 -9.07 9.13
CA LEU A 35 11.99 -10.08 8.88
C LEU A 35 10.85 -10.02 9.90
N ALA A 36 11.14 -9.72 11.17
CA ALA A 36 10.12 -9.61 12.21
C ALA A 36 9.15 -8.45 11.92
N SER A 37 9.64 -7.33 11.39
CA SER A 37 8.81 -6.17 11.02
C SER A 37 7.77 -6.47 9.93
N LEU A 38 8.02 -7.48 9.08
CA LEU A 38 7.01 -7.93 8.10
C LEU A 38 5.78 -8.53 8.76
N PHE A 39 5.92 -9.05 9.98
CA PHE A 39 4.86 -9.69 10.74
C PHE A 39 4.27 -8.75 11.80
N GLU A 40 4.30 -7.44 11.62
CA GLU A 40 3.66 -6.49 12.54
C GLU A 40 2.24 -6.14 12.06
N CYS A 41 1.29 -6.08 12.99
CA CYS A 41 -0.07 -5.65 12.68
C CYS A 41 -0.12 -4.12 12.50
N PRO A 42 -0.67 -3.59 11.39
CA PRO A 42 -0.70 -2.15 11.14
C PRO A 42 -1.65 -1.37 12.07
N VAL A 43 -2.44 -2.06 12.89
CA VAL A 43 -3.43 -1.45 13.80
C VAL A 43 -2.83 -1.21 15.18
N CYS A 44 -2.22 -2.24 15.76
CA CYS A 44 -1.70 -2.21 17.13
C CYS A 44 -0.16 -2.29 17.22
N PHE A 45 0.53 -2.51 16.10
CA PHE A 45 1.99 -2.70 16.03
C PHE A 45 2.53 -3.89 16.83
N ASP A 46 1.67 -4.86 17.18
CA ASP A 46 2.08 -6.14 17.74
C ASP A 46 2.41 -7.16 16.64
N TYR A 47 3.25 -8.13 16.99
CA TYR A 47 3.56 -9.24 16.10
C TYR A 47 2.33 -10.13 15.85
N VAL A 48 2.06 -10.42 14.58
CA VAL A 48 1.10 -11.42 14.16
C VAL A 48 1.66 -12.81 14.43
N LEU A 49 1.14 -13.46 15.46
CA LEU A 49 1.48 -14.84 15.81
C LEU A 49 0.71 -15.84 14.92
N PRO A 50 1.25 -17.04 14.68
CA PRO A 50 0.52 -18.10 14.00
C PRO A 50 -0.83 -18.38 14.68
N PRO A 51 -1.94 -18.55 13.93
CA PRO A 51 -2.07 -18.61 12.47
C PRO A 51 -1.99 -17.23 11.77
N ILE A 52 -1.39 -17.17 10.59
CA ILE A 52 -1.22 -15.95 9.79
C ILE A 52 -2.60 -15.46 9.31
N LEU A 53 -3.07 -14.30 9.79
CA LEU A 53 -4.34 -13.70 9.42
C LEU A 53 -4.15 -12.55 8.43
N GLN A 54 -4.86 -12.61 7.30
CA GLN A 54 -4.86 -11.57 6.27
C GLN A 54 -6.25 -10.94 6.13
N CYS A 55 -6.32 -9.61 6.07
CA CYS A 55 -7.57 -8.92 5.73
C CYS A 55 -7.91 -9.06 4.24
N GLN A 56 -9.11 -8.64 3.81
CA GLN A 56 -9.56 -8.77 2.43
C GLN A 56 -8.65 -8.06 1.41
N SER A 57 -7.91 -7.03 1.86
CA SER A 57 -6.93 -6.29 1.06
C SER A 57 -5.51 -6.87 1.11
N GLY A 58 -5.28 -7.95 1.88
CA GLY A 58 -4.01 -8.67 1.95
C GLY A 58 -3.02 -8.20 3.03
N HIS A 59 -3.42 -7.33 3.98
CA HIS A 59 -2.55 -6.94 5.10
C HIS A 59 -2.56 -7.98 6.22
N LEU A 60 -1.41 -8.18 6.86
CA LEU A 60 -1.29 -9.02 8.06
C LEU A 60 -1.90 -8.30 9.27
N VAL A 61 -2.86 -8.94 9.94
CA VAL A 61 -3.54 -8.39 11.12
C VAL A 61 -3.53 -9.39 12.27
N CYS A 62 -3.51 -8.93 13.53
CA CYS A 62 -3.58 -9.82 14.68
C CYS A 62 -5.04 -10.24 14.98
N SER A 63 -5.23 -11.32 15.73
CA SER A 63 -6.57 -11.83 16.09
C SER A 63 -7.45 -10.80 16.81
N ASN A 64 -6.85 -9.88 17.55
CA ASN A 64 -7.55 -8.83 18.28
C ASN A 64 -8.02 -7.66 17.38
N CYS A 65 -7.36 -7.46 16.24
CA CYS A 65 -7.64 -6.36 15.31
C CYS A 65 -8.31 -6.83 14.00
N ARG A 66 -8.61 -8.12 13.89
CA ARG A 66 -9.32 -8.72 12.76
C ARG A 66 -10.80 -8.32 12.74
#